data_AF-A0A848Y0M1-F1
#
_entry.id   AF-A0A848Y0M1-F1
#
_cell.length_a   1.000
_cell.length_b   1.000
_cell.length_c   1.000
_cell.angle_alpha   90.00
_cell.angle_beta   90.00
_cell.angle_gamma   90.00
#
_symmetry.space_group_name_H-M   'P 1'
#
loop_
_entity.id
_entity.type
_entity.pdbx_description
1 polymer ?
#
loop_
_entity_poly.entity_id
_entity_poly.type
_entity_poly.pdbx_seq_one_letter_code
_entity_poly.pdbx_strand_id
1 'polypeptide(L)'
;MRVLLNQLRSRLRWGRMSEEDQQTYAIIARELAAEDPEPGLWAEALREAKGDVKHAEALYIRRRAVQVRAAMERFKDDVLRSDVDRLAQVPPPIDAGRWSPAYQRVLEATMRGTLRFGLVYYLVVALLTLSLVWLLARC
;
A
#
# COMPACT_ATOMS: atom_id res chain seq x y z
N MET A 1 2.14 28.08 -7.64
CA MET A 1 1.62 26.70 -7.43
C MET A 1 2.66 25.60 -7.68
N ARG A 2 3.26 25.45 -8.88
CA ARG A 2 4.29 24.40 -9.14
C ARG A 2 5.64 24.63 -8.44
N VAL A 3 5.98 25.87 -8.11
CA VAL A 3 7.33 26.25 -7.62
C VAL A 3 7.57 25.84 -6.17
N LEU A 4 6.59 26.02 -5.27
CA LEU A 4 6.70 25.62 -3.85
C LEU A 4 6.69 24.11 -3.66
N LEU A 5 5.82 23.40 -4.39
CA LEU A 5 5.84 21.95 -4.48
C LEU A 5 7.16 21.42 -5.06
N ASN A 6 7.73 22.06 -6.09
CA ASN A 6 9.04 21.67 -6.61
C ASN A 6 10.20 21.98 -5.65
N GLN A 7 10.15 23.09 -4.91
CA GLN A 7 11.16 23.46 -3.90
C GLN A 7 11.16 22.48 -2.71
N LEU A 8 9.96 22.06 -2.24
CA LEU A 8 9.82 21.03 -1.23
C LEU A 8 10.21 19.64 -1.77
N ARG A 9 9.89 19.34 -3.03
CA ARG A 9 10.25 18.11 -3.72
C ARG A 9 11.77 17.94 -3.92
N SER A 10 12.50 19.02 -4.16
CA SER A 10 13.95 18.98 -4.36
C SER A 10 14.75 19.01 -3.05
N ARG A 11 14.21 19.60 -1.97
CA ARG A 11 14.89 19.70 -0.66
C ARG A 11 14.72 18.47 0.22
N LEU A 12 13.57 17.81 0.16
CA LEU A 12 13.33 16.57 0.90
C LEU A 12 13.84 15.41 0.03
N ARG A 13 14.50 14.41 0.65
CA ARG A 13 14.95 13.21 -0.04
C ARG A 13 13.75 12.25 -0.18
N TRP A 14 12.73 12.62 -0.97
CA TRP A 14 11.45 11.89 -1.08
C TRP A 14 11.61 10.42 -1.47
N GLY A 15 12.66 10.05 -2.21
CA GLY A 15 12.93 8.66 -2.60
C GLY A 15 13.21 7.67 -1.46
N ARG A 16 13.32 8.13 -0.20
CA ARG A 16 13.40 7.28 1.00
C ARG A 16 12.25 7.47 2.00
N MET A 17 11.27 8.32 1.69
CA MET A 17 10.14 8.57 2.58
C MET A 17 9.01 7.57 2.33
N SER A 18 8.44 7.05 3.41
CA SER A 18 7.20 6.27 3.39
C SER A 18 6.09 7.04 2.66
N GLU A 19 5.20 6.32 1.98
CA GLU A 19 4.05 6.92 1.29
C GLU A 19 3.13 7.67 2.27
N GLU A 20 3.00 7.18 3.50
CA GLU A 20 2.26 7.86 4.58
C GLU A 20 2.90 9.21 4.96
N ASP A 21 4.23 9.27 4.98
CA ASP A 21 4.96 10.50 5.27
C ASP A 21 4.78 11.52 4.13
N GLN A 22 4.83 11.05 2.88
CA GLN A 22 4.61 11.89 1.70
C GLN A 22 3.21 12.52 1.72
N GLN A 23 2.18 11.74 2.05
CA GLN A 23 0.81 12.23 2.18
C GLN A 23 0.66 13.23 3.31
N THR A 24 1.27 12.95 4.47
CA THR A 24 1.29 13.87 5.63
C THR A 24 1.85 15.23 5.23
N TYR A 25 3.04 15.28 4.62
CA TYR A 25 3.65 16.54 4.22
C TYR A 25 2.91 17.24 3.08
N ALA A 26 2.26 16.49 2.18
CA ALA A 26 1.46 17.07 1.12
C ALA A 26 0.23 17.84 1.68
N ILE A 27 -0.42 17.31 2.72
CA ILE A 27 -1.52 17.99 3.41
C ILE A 27 -1.04 19.30 4.02
N ILE A 28 0.06 19.26 4.79
CA ILE A 28 0.62 20.44 5.46
C ILE A 28 1.09 21.49 4.45
N ALA A 29 1.74 21.06 3.37
CA ALA A 29 2.17 21.97 2.31
C ALA A 29 0.98 22.66 1.63
N ARG A 30 -0.17 21.99 1.53
CA ARG A 30 -1.40 22.57 1.00
C ARG A 30 -2.02 23.59 1.96
N GLU A 31 -2.03 23.30 3.26
CA GLU A 31 -2.48 24.25 4.30
C GLU A 31 -1.64 25.54 4.28
N LEU A 32 -0.32 25.40 4.27
CA LEU A 32 0.59 26.55 4.21
C LEU A 32 0.45 27.33 2.89
N ALA A 33 0.26 26.63 1.77
CA ALA A 33 0.04 27.28 0.48
C ALA A 33 -1.32 27.99 0.37
N ALA A 34 -2.30 27.60 1.19
CA ALA A 34 -3.60 28.25 1.28
C ALA A 34 -3.60 29.43 2.27
N GLU A 35 -2.47 29.71 2.93
CA GLU A 35 -2.33 30.74 3.98
C GLU A 35 -3.33 30.56 5.15
N ASP A 36 -3.76 29.32 5.37
CA ASP A 36 -4.69 28.94 6.44
C ASP A 36 -4.04 27.93 7.40
N PRO A 37 -2.94 28.31 8.08
CA PRO A 37 -2.34 27.46 9.10
C PRO A 37 -3.24 27.41 10.32
N GLU A 38 -3.21 26.29 11.06
CA GLU A 38 -3.97 26.16 12.29
C GLU A 38 -3.55 27.27 13.28
N PRO A 39 -4.45 28.18 13.68
CA PRO A 39 -4.07 29.42 14.36
C PRO A 39 -3.34 29.20 15.69
N GLY A 40 -3.76 28.20 16.47
CA GLY A 40 -3.15 27.88 17.76
C GLY A 40 -1.71 27.37 17.61
N LEU A 41 -1.50 26.41 16.72
CA LEU A 41 -0.17 25.86 16.42
C LEU A 41 0.77 26.90 15.80
N TRP A 42 0.24 27.74 14.91
CA TRP A 42 1.00 28.80 14.27
C TRP A 42 1.46 29.85 15.28
N ALA A 43 0.57 30.31 16.16
CA ALA A 43 0.90 31.27 17.20
C ALA A 43 1.96 30.72 18.17
N GLU A 44 1.86 29.45 18.56
CA GLU A 44 2.87 28.82 19.40
C GLU A 44 4.22 28.70 18.70
N ALA A 45 4.24 28.34 17.41
CA ALA A 45 5.45 28.23 16.62
C ALA A 45 6.14 29.60 16.44
N LEU A 46 5.36 30.66 16.19
CA LEU A 46 5.86 32.03 16.12
C LEU A 46 6.44 32.51 17.44
N ARG A 47 5.77 32.20 18.56
CA ARG A 47 6.25 32.55 19.90
C ARG A 47 7.59 31.91 20.20
N GLU A 48 7.74 30.62 19.89
CA GLU A 48 8.99 29.88 20.12
C GLU A 48 10.11 30.33 19.18
N ALA A 49 9.77 30.67 17.94
CA ALA A 49 10.69 31.23 16.96
C ALA A 49 11.06 32.70 17.23
N LYS A 50 10.53 33.33 18.30
CA LYS A 50 10.76 34.74 18.62
C LYS A 50 10.47 35.69 17.44
N GLY A 51 9.46 35.34 16.63
CA GLY A 51 9.07 36.10 15.45
C GLY A 51 9.84 35.77 14.16
N ASP A 52 10.78 34.82 14.16
CA ASP A 52 11.36 34.31 12.91
C ASP A 52 10.34 33.42 12.18
N VAL A 53 9.75 33.96 11.11
CA VAL A 53 8.71 33.30 10.32
C VAL A 53 9.20 31.99 9.68
N LYS A 54 10.46 31.91 9.23
CA LYS A 54 10.99 30.68 8.60
C LYS A 54 11.22 29.59 9.64
N HIS A 55 11.68 29.98 10.83
CA HIS A 55 11.84 29.04 11.92
C HIS A 55 10.48 28.58 12.47
N ALA A 56 9.50 29.49 12.55
CA ALA A 56 8.12 29.18 12.92
C ALA A 56 7.48 28.20 11.92
N GLU A 57 7.72 28.38 10.62
CA GLU A 57 7.23 27.45 9.59
C GLU A 57 7.78 26.03 9.78
N ALA A 58 9.08 25.88 10.06
CA ALA A 58 9.66 24.58 10.33
C ALA A 58 9.08 23.93 11.61
N LEU A 59 8.87 24.71 12.68
CA LEU A 59 8.26 24.25 13.92
C LEU A 59 6.79 23.86 13.71
N TYR A 60 6.03 24.65 12.96
CA TYR A 60 4.65 24.36 12.58
C TYR A 60 4.55 23.04 11.82
N ILE A 61 5.35 22.87 10.75
CA ILE A 61 5.36 21.65 9.95
C ILE A 61 5.63 20.42 10.83
N ARG A 62 6.60 20.51 11.75
CA ARG A 62 6.94 19.41 12.65
C ARG A 62 5.77 19.04 13.56
N ARG A 63 5.09 20.01 14.15
CA ARG A 63 3.95 19.78 15.05
C ARG A 63 2.73 19.27 14.31
N ARG A 64 2.40 19.91 13.19
CA ARG A 64 1.27 19.55 12.35
C ARG A 64 1.43 18.14 11.77
N ALA A 65 2.65 17.73 11.44
CA ALA A 65 2.93 16.36 11.00
C ALA A 65 2.59 15.30 12.06
N VAL A 66 2.81 15.58 13.35
CA VAL A 66 2.42 14.65 14.42
C VAL A 66 0.90 14.54 14.51
N GLN A 67 0.18 15.66 14.42
CA GLN A 67 -1.28 15.65 14.48
C GLN A 67 -1.92 14.95 13.28
N VAL A 68 -1.44 15.24 12.06
CA VAL A 68 -1.94 14.62 10.83
C VAL A 68 -1.67 13.12 10.82
N ARG A 69 -0.49 12.67 11.26
CA ARG A 69 -0.20 11.23 11.41
C ARG A 69 -1.15 10.56 12.39
N ALA A 70 -1.34 11.16 13.58
CA ALA A 70 -2.25 10.62 14.58
C ALA A 70 -3.71 10.56 14.08
N ALA A 71 -4.13 11.54 13.27
CA ALA A 71 -5.45 11.54 12.65
C ALA A 71 -5.59 10.44 11.59
N MET A 72 -4.56 10.24 10.74
CA MET A 72 -4.52 9.16 9.75
C MET A 72 -4.56 7.78 10.39
N GLU A 73 -3.84 7.58 11.49
CA GLU A 73 -3.80 6.30 12.21
C GLU A 73 -5.18 5.95 12.80
N ARG A 74 -5.87 6.90 13.43
CA ARG A 74 -7.25 6.71 13.90
C ARG A 74 -8.21 6.37 12.77
N PHE A 75 -8.09 7.07 11.64
CA PHE A 75 -8.92 6.80 10.47
C PHE A 75 -8.70 5.38 9.93
N LYS A 76 -7.45 4.92 9.91
CA LYS A 76 -7.10 3.55 9.49
C LYS A 76 -7.71 2.51 10.43
N ASP A 77 -7.65 2.74 11.74
CA ASP A 77 -8.23 1.86 12.74
C ASP A 77 -9.77 1.79 12.62
N ASP A 78 -10.43 2.92 12.41
CA ASP A 78 -11.88 2.98 12.21
C ASP A 78 -12.33 2.22 10.94
N VAL A 79 -11.58 2.37 9.84
CA VAL A 79 -11.84 1.65 8.59
C VAL A 79 -11.67 0.14 8.81
N LEU A 80 -10.54 -0.28 9.40
CA LEU A 80 -10.28 -1.69 9.71
C LEU A 80 -11.39 -2.28 10.59
N ARG A 81 -11.82 -1.55 11.61
CA ARG A 81 -12.92 -1.97 12.48
C ARG A 81 -14.23 -2.11 11.70
N SER A 82 -14.56 -1.15 10.85
CA SER A 82 -15.77 -1.20 10.01
C SER A 82 -15.77 -2.38 9.04
N ASP A 83 -14.61 -2.73 8.49
CA ASP A 83 -14.49 -3.86 7.56
C ASP A 83 -14.57 -5.20 8.29
N VAL A 84 -13.99 -5.31 9.49
CA VAL A 84 -14.17 -6.48 10.36
C VAL A 84 -15.64 -6.65 10.73
N ASP A 85 -16.33 -5.58 11.11
CA ASP A 85 -17.76 -5.62 11.44
C ASP A 85 -18.61 -6.02 10.22
N ARG A 86 -18.27 -5.55 9.02
CA ARG A 86 -18.92 -6.00 7.77
C ARG A 86 -18.68 -7.47 7.49
N LEU A 87 -17.45 -7.96 7.64
CA LEU A 87 -17.12 -9.37 7.45
C LEU A 87 -17.82 -10.27 8.47
N ALA A 88 -17.97 -9.79 9.71
CA ALA A 88 -18.72 -10.50 10.75
C ALA A 88 -20.23 -10.55 10.46
N GLN A 89 -20.77 -9.57 9.71
CA GLN A 89 -22.17 -9.55 9.27
C GLN A 89 -22.43 -10.36 8.00
N VAL A 90 -21.40 -10.81 7.28
CA VAL A 90 -21.59 -11.76 6.18
C VAL A 90 -22.08 -13.06 6.80
N PRO A 91 -23.32 -13.50 6.51
CA PRO A 91 -23.82 -14.75 7.05
C PRO A 91 -22.83 -15.86 6.65
N PRO A 92 -22.52 -16.81 7.54
CA PRO A 92 -21.66 -17.93 7.19
C PRO A 92 -22.22 -18.57 5.91
N PRO A 93 -21.37 -18.95 4.94
CA PRO A 93 -21.84 -19.51 3.69
C PRO A 93 -22.80 -20.65 3.99
N ILE A 94 -24.04 -20.53 3.49
CA ILE A 94 -25.02 -21.59 3.55
C ILE A 94 -24.38 -22.80 2.89
N ASP A 95 -24.08 -23.80 3.71
CA ASP A 95 -23.52 -25.10 3.37
C ASP A 95 -22.04 -25.12 2.92
N ALA A 96 -21.13 -25.14 3.90
CA ALA A 96 -19.73 -25.59 3.70
C ALA A 96 -19.61 -27.04 3.17
N GLY A 97 -20.72 -27.77 3.00
CA GLY A 97 -20.79 -29.13 2.47
C GLY A 97 -21.55 -29.29 1.15
N ARG A 98 -22.18 -28.24 0.59
CA ARG A 98 -22.98 -28.36 -0.64
C ARG A 98 -22.59 -27.27 -1.64
N TRP A 99 -21.41 -27.42 -2.23
CA TRP A 99 -21.00 -26.64 -3.40
C TRP A 99 -22.05 -26.78 -4.51
N SER A 100 -22.43 -25.66 -5.13
CA SER A 100 -23.42 -25.68 -6.21
C SER A 100 -22.92 -26.53 -7.40
N PRO A 101 -23.80 -27.24 -8.13
CA PRO A 101 -23.40 -28.04 -9.29
C PRO A 101 -22.75 -27.22 -10.41
N ALA A 102 -22.91 -25.89 -10.40
CA ALA A 102 -22.21 -24.98 -11.30
C ALA A 102 -20.75 -24.78 -10.88
N TYR A 103 -20.50 -24.61 -9.57
CA TYR A 103 -19.15 -24.47 -9.03
C TYR A 103 -18.33 -25.75 -9.20
N GLN A 104 -18.93 -26.92 -8.99
CA GLN A 104 -18.28 -28.21 -9.24
C GLN A 104 -17.83 -28.37 -10.70
N ARG A 105 -18.69 -27.97 -11.66
CA ARG A 105 -18.34 -28.05 -13.09
C ARG A 105 -17.17 -27.13 -13.48
N VAL A 106 -17.09 -25.94 -12.88
CA VAL A 106 -15.96 -25.01 -13.13
C VAL A 106 -14.67 -25.56 -12.53
N LEU A 107 -14.72 -26.14 -11.33
CA LEU A 107 -13.56 -26.74 -10.68
C LEU A 107 -13.03 -27.95 -11.48
N GLU A 108 -13.92 -28.84 -11.93
CA GLU A 108 -13.58 -30.00 -12.76
C GLU A 108 -13.06 -29.63 -14.14
N ALA A 109 -13.54 -28.53 -14.73
CA ALA A 109 -13.01 -28.00 -15.98
C ALA A 109 -11.58 -27.46 -15.80
N THR A 110 -11.33 -26.78 -14.67
CA THR A 110 -10.03 -26.19 -14.35
C THR A 110 -8.98 -27.28 -14.06
N MET A 111 -9.31 -28.28 -13.22
CA MET A 111 -8.36 -29.36 -12.89
C MET A 111 -7.96 -30.23 -14.09
N ARG A 112 -8.88 -30.44 -15.05
CA ARG A 112 -8.56 -31.17 -16.29
C ARG A 112 -7.57 -30.43 -17.19
N GLY A 113 -7.54 -29.09 -17.14
CA GLY A 113 -6.54 -28.29 -17.85
C GLY A 113 -5.15 -28.48 -17.23
N THR A 114 -5.04 -28.30 -15.92
CA THR A 114 -3.76 -28.30 -15.19
C THR A 114 -3.06 -29.66 -15.23
N LEU A 115 -3.82 -30.77 -15.14
CA LEU A 115 -3.24 -32.12 -15.24
C LEU A 115 -2.67 -32.42 -16.63
N ARG A 116 -3.28 -31.91 -17.70
CA ARG A 116 -2.79 -32.08 -19.07
C ARG A 116 -1.49 -31.33 -19.30
N PHE A 117 -1.39 -30.09 -18.82
CA PHE A 117 -0.15 -29.33 -18.92
C PHE A 117 0.98 -29.93 -18.07
N GLY A 118 0.67 -30.42 -16.86
CA GLY A 118 1.65 -31.10 -16.01
C GLY A 118 2.20 -32.38 -16.65
N LEU A 119 1.35 -33.20 -17.25
CA LEU A 119 1.77 -34.46 -17.88
C LEU A 119 2.63 -34.22 -19.13
N VAL A 120 2.26 -33.24 -19.97
CA VAL A 120 3.07 -32.86 -21.15
C VAL A 120 4.42 -32.31 -20.72
N TYR A 121 4.45 -31.45 -19.69
CA TYR A 121 5.71 -30.92 -19.14
C TYR A 121 6.62 -32.05 -18.65
N TYR A 122 6.10 -33.00 -17.87
CA TYR A 122 6.87 -34.15 -17.39
C TYR A 122 7.41 -35.02 -18.52
N LEU A 123 6.63 -35.28 -19.57
CA LEU A 123 7.09 -36.05 -20.73
C LEU A 123 8.23 -35.35 -21.47
N VAL A 124 8.14 -34.03 -21.67
CA VAL A 124 9.20 -33.25 -22.32
C VAL A 124 10.49 -33.29 -21.49
N VAL A 125 10.40 -33.10 -20.18
CA VAL A 125 11.55 -33.17 -19.28
C VAL A 125 12.18 -34.57 -19.31
N ALA A 126 11.37 -35.64 -19.27
CA ALA A 126 11.86 -37.02 -19.32
C ALA A 126 12.56 -37.36 -20.65
N LEU A 127 12.05 -36.87 -21.79
CA LEU A 127 12.70 -37.07 -23.08
C LEU A 127 14.04 -36.33 -23.18
N LEU A 128 14.11 -35.11 -22.64
CA LEU A 128 15.34 -34.33 -22.60
C LEU A 128 16.41 -34.99 -21.72
N THR A 129 16.02 -35.51 -20.55
CA THR A 129 16.98 -36.22 -19.68
C THR A 129 17.48 -37.51 -20.33
N LEU A 130 16.59 -38.30 -20.95
CA LEU A 130 17.01 -39.50 -21.68
C LEU A 130 17.94 -39.17 -22.86
N SER A 131 17.65 -38.11 -23.61
CA SER A 131 18.52 -37.65 -24.70
C SER A 131 19.90 -37.21 -24.20
N LEU A 132 19.95 -36.52 -23.06
CA LEU A 132 21.21 -36.08 -22.46
C LEU A 132 22.04 -37.28 -21.97
N VAL A 133 21.41 -38.24 -21.29
CA VAL A 133 22.05 -39.48 -20.83
C VAL A 133 22.61 -40.27 -22.01
N TRP A 134 21.84 -40.39 -23.09
CA TRP A 134 22.27 -41.09 -24.30
C TRP A 134 23.45 -40.40 -24.99
N LEU A 135 23.48 -39.07 -25.01
CA LEU A 135 24.58 -38.29 -25.58
C LEU A 135 25.87 -38.43 -24.74
N LEU A 136 25.74 -38.41 -23.41
CA LEU A 136 26.85 -38.63 -22.49
C LEU A 136 27.41 -40.06 -22.55
N ALA A 137 26.57 -41.06 -22.81
CA ALA A 137 27.01 -42.45 -22.95
C ALA A 137 27.73 -42.74 -24.29
N ARG A 138 27.69 -41.79 -25.24
CA ARG A 138 28.25 -41.93 -26.58
C ARG A 138 29.51 -41.09 -26.81
N CYS A 139 29.85 -40.21 -25.86
CA CYS A 139 31.14 -39.53 -25.73
C CYS A 139 32.11 -40.39 -24.91
#